data_AF-A0A8H4UXM4-F1
#
_entry.id   AF-A0A8H4UXM4-F1
#
_cell.length_a   1.000
_cell.length_b   1.000
_cell.length_c   1.000
_cell.angle_alpha   90.00
_cell.angle_beta   90.00
_cell.angle_gamma   90.00
#
_symmetry.space_group_name_H-M   'P 1'
#
loop_
_entity.id
_entity.type
_entity.pdbx_description
1 polymer ?
#
loop_
_entity_poly.entity_id
_entity_poly.type
_entity_poly.pdbx_seq_one_letter_code
_entity_poly.pdbx_strand_id
1 'polypeptide(L)'
;MAHSIDFNALKARTMGSSNDEEAVTVDTRGLISKVLSRYSGKWTVLREMIQNAADASATRVTVKFETLPSTTVPLPNSADQTATLKHVISHHTLRRLMISNNGHAFTEKDWARLKRIADGNPDETKIGAFGVGFYSVFDDCEEPFISSGSAAMAFYWKGNSLFTRRLELSESDAYTDTTFVLDYRNNSSPVPSLLELAKFLATSLTFVGLENIDLWVDNWKLLELTKKVAPSEKVTIPRDVETKTTEGLMKVTSVTREVAQVDAAWMKIIE
;
A
#
# COMPACT_ATOMS: atom_id res chain seq x y z
N MET A 1 30.25 -10.03 -53.84
CA MET A 1 30.88 -10.21 -52.51
C MET A 1 30.03 -9.46 -51.51
N ALA A 2 29.48 -10.15 -50.51
CA ALA A 2 28.63 -9.52 -49.50
C ALA A 2 29.50 -8.66 -48.58
N HIS A 3 29.16 -7.39 -48.44
CA HIS A 3 29.84 -6.47 -47.53
C HIS A 3 29.58 -6.93 -46.09
N SER A 4 30.57 -7.53 -45.46
CA SER A 4 30.54 -7.87 -44.03
C SER A 4 30.79 -6.61 -43.22
N ILE A 5 29.81 -6.15 -42.44
CA ILE A 5 29.99 -5.03 -41.52
C ILE A 5 30.76 -5.52 -40.29
N ASP A 6 31.86 -4.84 -39.95
CA ASP A 6 32.56 -5.02 -38.68
C ASP A 6 31.89 -4.18 -37.57
N PHE A 7 31.06 -4.84 -36.77
CA PHE A 7 30.32 -4.21 -35.69
C PHE A 7 31.20 -3.73 -34.53
N ASN A 8 32.40 -4.29 -34.35
CA ASN A 8 33.33 -3.85 -33.31
C ASN A 8 33.93 -2.48 -33.67
N ALA A 9 34.38 -2.34 -34.92
CA ALA A 9 34.87 -1.06 -35.44
C ALA A 9 33.77 0.01 -35.47
N LEU A 10 32.53 -0.38 -35.82
CA LEU A 10 31.39 0.55 -35.79
C LEU A 10 31.08 1.02 -34.37
N LYS A 11 31.02 0.13 -33.38
CA LYS A 11 30.80 0.48 -31.97
C LYS A 11 31.85 1.44 -31.44
N ALA A 12 33.13 1.20 -31.72
CA ALA A 12 34.23 2.07 -31.29
C ALA A 12 34.09 3.49 -31.88
N ARG A 13 33.71 3.60 -33.17
CA ARG A 13 33.43 4.89 -33.82
C ARG A 13 32.23 5.61 -33.23
N THR A 14 31.17 4.88 -32.86
CA THR A 14 29.98 5.45 -32.20
C THR A 14 30.33 5.99 -30.82
N MET A 15 31.07 5.24 -30.00
CA MET A 15 31.49 5.69 -28.67
C MET A 15 32.46 6.89 -28.71
N GLY A 16 33.24 7.03 -29.78
CA GLY A 16 34.12 8.18 -30.00
C GLY A 16 33.46 9.34 -30.75
N SER A 17 32.16 9.29 -31.02
CA SER A 17 31.47 10.36 -31.74
C SER A 17 31.27 11.58 -30.83
N SER A 18 31.39 12.78 -31.40
CA SER A 18 31.16 14.05 -30.71
C SER A 18 29.67 14.46 -30.65
N ASN A 19 28.76 13.54 -30.97
CA ASN A 19 27.32 13.80 -30.86
C ASN A 19 26.93 13.83 -29.38
N ASP A 20 25.84 14.54 -29.07
CA ASP A 20 25.36 14.66 -27.70
C ASP A 20 25.02 13.28 -27.12
N GLU A 21 25.54 13.01 -25.92
CA GLU A 21 25.12 11.85 -25.14
C GLU A 21 23.71 12.09 -24.60
N GLU A 22 22.74 11.38 -25.14
CA GLU A 22 21.37 11.43 -24.66
C GLU A 22 21.10 10.29 -23.67
N ALA A 23 20.63 10.64 -22.48
CA ALA A 23 20.14 9.64 -21.54
C ALA A 23 18.84 9.02 -22.09
N VAL A 24 18.71 7.69 -21.96
CA VAL A 24 17.46 7.00 -22.25
C VAL A 24 16.36 7.52 -21.31
N THR A 25 15.27 8.03 -21.87
CA THR A 25 14.12 8.54 -21.11
C THR A 25 13.13 7.43 -20.79
N VAL A 26 12.33 7.62 -19.74
CA VAL A 26 11.34 6.65 -19.27
C VAL A 26 9.94 7.25 -19.38
N ASP A 27 9.05 6.57 -20.09
CA ASP A 27 7.60 6.80 -19.98
C ASP A 27 7.11 6.24 -18.65
N THR A 28 7.03 7.10 -17.63
CA THR A 28 6.64 6.69 -16.27
C THR A 28 5.20 6.18 -16.20
N ARG A 29 4.29 6.69 -17.04
CA ARG A 29 2.90 6.22 -17.11
C ARG A 29 2.84 4.81 -17.68
N GLY A 30 3.55 4.56 -18.78
CA GLY A 30 3.70 3.23 -19.36
C GLY A 30 4.40 2.23 -18.42
N LEU A 31 5.41 2.67 -17.67
CA LEU A 31 6.09 1.85 -16.67
C LEU A 31 5.16 1.44 -15.53
N ILE A 32 4.45 2.40 -14.92
CA ILE A 32 3.49 2.13 -13.85
C ILE A 32 2.38 1.21 -14.35
N SER A 33 1.84 1.45 -15.55
CA SER A 33 0.85 0.55 -16.17
C SER A 33 1.35 -0.91 -16.29
N LYS A 34 2.62 -1.11 -16.64
CA LYS A 34 3.25 -2.45 -16.68
C LYS A 34 3.50 -3.05 -15.30
N VAL A 35 3.74 -2.23 -14.28
CA VAL A 35 3.81 -2.70 -12.90
C VAL A 35 2.42 -3.16 -12.46
N LEU A 36 1.40 -2.32 -12.62
CA LEU A 36 0.01 -2.62 -12.24
C LEU A 36 -0.53 -3.89 -12.89
N SER A 37 -0.17 -4.19 -14.15
CA SER A 37 -0.59 -5.43 -14.81
C SER A 37 -0.07 -6.71 -14.16
N ARG A 38 0.99 -6.62 -13.33
CA ARG A 38 1.50 -7.74 -12.52
C ARG A 38 0.85 -7.80 -11.13
N TYR A 39 0.12 -6.76 -10.74
CA TYR A 39 -0.54 -6.59 -9.44
C TYR A 39 -2.07 -6.71 -9.55
N SER A 40 -2.56 -7.79 -10.18
CA SER A 40 -4.00 -8.00 -10.45
C SER A 40 -4.83 -8.49 -9.24
N GLY A 41 -4.26 -8.49 -8.04
CA GLY A 41 -4.95 -8.97 -6.85
C GLY A 41 -5.95 -7.95 -6.29
N LYS A 42 -7.15 -8.41 -5.88
CA LYS A 42 -8.06 -7.60 -5.05
C LYS A 42 -7.32 -7.08 -3.81
N TRP A 43 -7.64 -5.85 -3.39
CA TRP A 43 -7.08 -5.20 -2.20
C TRP A 43 -5.56 -5.01 -2.20
N THR A 44 -4.91 -5.04 -3.37
CA THR A 44 -3.45 -4.88 -3.45
C THR A 44 -2.99 -3.59 -2.76
N VAL A 45 -3.63 -2.44 -3.05
CA VAL A 45 -3.30 -1.16 -2.40
C VAL A 45 -3.33 -1.28 -0.87
N LEU A 46 -4.39 -1.86 -0.31
CA LEU A 46 -4.52 -2.03 1.15
C LEU A 46 -3.45 -2.96 1.70
N ARG A 47 -3.14 -4.07 1.01
CA ARG A 47 -2.10 -5.00 1.43
C ARG A 47 -0.74 -4.31 1.52
N GLU A 48 -0.35 -3.58 0.48
CA GLU A 48 0.93 -2.87 0.44
C GLU A 48 0.99 -1.77 1.52
N MET A 49 -0.11 -1.04 1.75
CA MET A 49 -0.15 0.00 2.80
C MET A 49 -0.10 -0.59 4.22
N ILE A 50 -0.76 -1.72 4.46
CA ILE A 50 -0.70 -2.45 5.73
C ILE A 50 0.72 -2.95 6.00
N GLN A 51 1.40 -3.48 4.97
CA GLN A 51 2.79 -3.92 5.08
C GLN A 51 3.73 -2.74 5.36
N ASN A 52 3.55 -1.60 4.67
CA ASN A 52 4.32 -0.38 4.92
C ASN A 52 4.15 0.12 6.36
N ALA A 53 2.92 0.06 6.90
CA ALA A 53 2.66 0.42 8.30
C ALA A 53 3.38 -0.52 9.28
N ALA A 54 3.36 -1.83 9.03
CA ALA A 54 4.09 -2.80 9.84
C ALA A 54 5.62 -2.58 9.75
N ASP A 55 6.15 -2.30 8.56
CA ASP A 55 7.56 -1.95 8.35
C ASP A 55 7.94 -0.64 9.09
N ALA A 56 7.01 0.28 9.26
CA ALA A 56 7.17 1.49 10.07
C ALA A 56 6.96 1.24 11.58
N SER A 57 6.80 -0.02 12.01
CA SER A 57 6.52 -0.40 13.41
C SER A 57 5.24 0.25 13.97
N ALA A 58 4.25 0.48 13.12
CA ALA A 58 2.92 0.89 13.57
C ALA A 58 2.27 -0.20 14.42
N THR A 59 1.42 0.19 15.36
CA THR A 59 0.53 -0.75 16.06
C THR A 59 -0.88 -0.70 15.51
N ARG A 60 -1.30 0.42 14.91
CA ARG A 60 -2.65 0.64 14.40
C ARG A 60 -2.63 1.13 12.96
N VAL A 61 -3.53 0.58 12.15
CA VAL A 61 -3.90 1.10 10.83
C VAL A 61 -5.38 1.46 10.82
N THR A 62 -5.72 2.60 10.25
CA THR A 62 -7.10 3.03 9.98
C THR A 62 -7.32 3.12 8.49
N VAL A 63 -8.29 2.37 7.98
CA VAL A 63 -8.75 2.43 6.59
C VAL A 63 -10.08 3.17 6.59
N LYS A 64 -10.15 4.31 5.90
CA LYS A 64 -11.35 5.15 5.82
C LYS A 64 -11.72 5.43 4.38
N PHE A 65 -12.95 5.11 4.01
CA PHE A 65 -13.55 5.55 2.76
C PHE A 65 -14.39 6.80 3.00
N GLU A 66 -14.19 7.84 2.19
CA GLU A 66 -15.13 8.95 2.09
C GLU A 66 -16.00 8.77 0.85
N THR A 67 -17.31 9.01 0.98
CA THR A 67 -18.29 8.76 -0.07
C THR A 67 -18.89 10.04 -0.64
N LEU A 68 -19.43 9.94 -1.86
CA LEU A 68 -20.25 10.94 -2.52
C LEU A 68 -21.71 10.50 -2.53
N PRO A 69 -22.65 11.38 -2.16
CA PRO A 69 -24.07 11.06 -2.21
C PRO A 69 -24.55 10.62 -3.59
N SER A 70 -25.53 9.72 -3.61
CA SER A 70 -26.18 9.30 -4.85
C SER A 70 -26.85 10.48 -5.55
N THR A 71 -26.62 10.62 -6.85
CA THR A 71 -27.30 11.62 -7.69
C THR A 71 -28.65 11.14 -8.23
N THR A 72 -28.93 9.83 -8.12
CA THR A 72 -30.12 9.19 -8.69
C THR A 72 -31.09 8.67 -7.63
N VAL A 73 -30.61 8.31 -6.44
CA VAL A 73 -31.44 7.81 -5.34
C VAL A 73 -31.47 8.84 -4.20
N PRO A 74 -32.61 9.52 -3.96
CA PRO A 74 -32.73 10.50 -2.88
C PRO A 74 -32.38 9.90 -1.52
N LEU A 75 -31.79 10.71 -0.64
CA LEU A 75 -31.56 10.33 0.75
C LEU A 75 -32.89 9.99 1.43
N PRO A 76 -32.92 8.97 2.32
CA PRO A 76 -34.11 8.64 3.07
C PRO A 76 -34.51 9.80 4.00
N ASN A 77 -35.79 10.17 4.03
CA ASN A 77 -36.35 11.21 4.93
C ASN A 77 -36.41 10.80 6.41
N SER A 78 -35.63 9.80 6.82
CA SER A 78 -35.65 9.24 8.17
C SER A 78 -34.46 9.78 8.98
N ALA A 79 -34.70 10.11 10.25
CA ALA A 79 -33.63 10.35 11.22
C ALA A 79 -32.92 9.06 11.68
N ASP A 80 -33.34 7.89 11.17
CA ASP A 80 -32.71 6.60 11.46
C ASP A 80 -31.34 6.49 10.79
N GLN A 81 -30.29 6.56 11.62
CA GLN A 81 -28.90 6.40 11.19
C GLN A 81 -28.63 5.07 10.50
N THR A 82 -29.37 4.01 10.84
CA THR A 82 -29.22 2.69 10.19
C THR A 82 -29.71 2.73 8.75
N ALA A 83 -30.84 3.39 8.49
CA ALA A 83 -31.37 3.58 7.15
C ALA A 83 -30.43 4.47 6.31
N THR A 84 -29.87 5.53 6.91
CA THR A 84 -28.86 6.37 6.25
C THR A 84 -27.62 5.57 5.86
N LEU A 85 -27.06 4.78 6.78
CA LEU A 85 -25.87 3.99 6.50
C LEU A 85 -26.12 2.93 5.42
N LYS A 86 -27.29 2.27 5.43
CA LYS A 86 -27.72 1.36 4.36
C LYS A 86 -27.76 2.06 3.00
N HIS A 87 -28.29 3.28 2.96
CA HIS A 87 -28.35 4.08 1.74
C HIS A 87 -26.95 4.45 1.25
N VAL A 88 -26.06 4.89 2.15
CA VAL A 88 -24.65 5.20 1.83
C VAL A 88 -23.99 3.99 1.17
N ILE A 89 -24.02 2.83 1.82
CA ILE A 89 -23.34 1.63 1.31
C ILE A 89 -23.94 1.14 -0.03
N SER A 90 -25.24 1.32 -0.23
CA SER A 90 -25.93 0.80 -1.43
C SER A 90 -25.90 1.73 -2.64
N HIS A 91 -25.80 3.04 -2.41
CA HIS A 91 -26.09 4.04 -3.44
C HIS A 91 -25.02 5.13 -3.58
N HIS A 92 -24.14 5.31 -2.59
CA HIS A 92 -23.04 6.27 -2.72
C HIS A 92 -21.89 5.67 -3.52
N THR A 93 -21.04 6.55 -4.02
CA THR A 93 -19.79 6.20 -4.69
C THR A 93 -18.59 6.69 -3.88
N LEU A 94 -17.41 6.16 -4.14
CA LEU A 94 -16.19 6.53 -3.44
C LEU A 94 -15.64 7.85 -3.97
N ARG A 95 -15.31 8.74 -3.04
CA ARG A 95 -14.53 9.96 -3.29
C ARG A 95 -13.05 9.70 -3.07
N ARG A 96 -12.74 9.12 -1.90
CA ARG A 96 -11.40 9.10 -1.35
C ARG A 96 -11.20 7.86 -0.48
N LEU A 97 -10.02 7.27 -0.58
CA LEU A 97 -9.50 6.29 0.37
C LEU A 97 -8.40 6.96 1.20
N MET A 98 -8.57 7.00 2.51
CA MET A 98 -7.57 7.43 3.47
C MET A 98 -7.04 6.22 4.24
N ILE A 99 -5.72 6.10 4.32
CA ILE A 99 -5.06 5.04 5.08
C ILE A 99 -4.06 5.70 6.02
N SER A 100 -4.33 5.63 7.32
CA SER A 100 -3.51 6.24 8.36
C SER A 100 -2.87 5.18 9.24
N ASN A 101 -1.65 5.40 9.70
CA ASN A 101 -0.99 4.54 10.68
C ASN A 101 -0.16 5.36 11.66
N ASN A 102 -0.02 4.83 12.88
CA ASN A 102 0.72 5.45 13.97
C ASN A 102 2.18 4.98 14.08
N GLY A 103 2.75 4.46 12.98
CA GLY A 103 4.15 4.06 12.93
C GLY A 103 5.11 5.25 12.97
N HIS A 104 6.39 4.96 12.86
CA HIS A 104 7.41 5.99 12.74
C HIS A 104 7.14 6.89 11.53
N ALA A 105 7.26 8.20 11.76
CA ALA A 105 7.19 9.18 10.68
C ALA A 105 8.27 8.93 9.63
N PHE A 106 7.99 9.32 8.40
CA PHE A 106 8.88 9.09 7.27
C PHE A 106 10.21 9.84 7.46
N THR A 107 11.30 9.10 7.31
CA THR A 107 12.64 9.67 7.26
C THR A 107 12.92 10.25 5.87
N GLU A 108 13.98 11.05 5.73
CA GLU A 108 14.46 11.51 4.42
C GLU A 108 14.71 10.37 3.43
N LYS A 109 15.13 9.20 3.92
CA LYS A 109 15.33 8.02 3.09
C LYS A 109 14.01 7.47 2.56
N ASP A 110 12.96 7.49 3.37
CA ASP A 110 11.63 7.00 2.97
C ASP A 110 10.99 7.94 1.94
N TRP A 111 11.10 9.26 2.15
CA TRP A 111 10.70 10.26 1.16
C TRP A 111 11.49 10.14 -0.15
N ALA A 112 12.79 9.82 -0.09
CA ALA A 112 13.60 9.59 -1.27
C ALA A 112 13.16 8.33 -2.04
N ARG A 113 12.80 7.26 -1.34
CA ARG A 113 12.33 6.00 -1.92
C ARG A 113 10.99 6.13 -2.63
N LEU A 114 10.05 6.92 -2.10
CA LEU A 114 8.78 7.20 -2.77
C LEU A 114 8.93 7.78 -4.19
N LYS A 115 10.08 8.41 -4.49
CA LYS A 115 10.37 9.01 -5.80
C LYS A 115 10.99 8.01 -6.80
N ARG A 116 11.36 6.80 -6.38
CA ARG A 116 12.08 5.83 -7.19
C ARG A 116 11.26 4.58 -7.39
N ILE A 117 10.97 4.24 -8.64
CA ILE A 117 10.25 3.03 -9.02
C ILE A 117 11.25 1.86 -9.09
N ALA A 118 10.93 0.75 -8.44
CA ALA A 118 11.72 -0.48 -8.48
C ALA A 118 13.15 -0.36 -7.93
N ASP A 119 13.38 0.61 -7.03
CA ASP A 119 14.56 0.70 -6.19
C ASP A 119 14.25 0.00 -4.86
N GLY A 120 14.48 -1.32 -4.82
CA GLY A 120 14.11 -2.19 -3.71
C GLY A 120 14.70 -1.77 -2.36
N ASN A 121 14.14 -2.29 -1.27
CA ASN A 121 14.69 -2.03 0.06
C ASN A 121 15.86 -2.99 0.32
N PRO A 122 17.08 -2.48 0.54
CA PRO A 122 18.24 -3.33 0.86
C PRO A 122 18.15 -3.95 2.26
N ASP A 123 17.20 -3.51 3.08
CA ASP A 123 16.96 -4.05 4.42
C ASP A 123 16.11 -5.33 4.32
N GLU A 124 16.74 -6.48 4.53
CA GLU A 124 16.12 -7.81 4.49
C GLU A 124 15.05 -8.02 5.59
N THR A 125 15.00 -7.15 6.60
CA THR A 125 13.98 -7.23 7.67
C THR A 125 12.64 -6.62 7.27
N LYS A 126 12.59 -5.90 6.15
CA LYS A 126 11.39 -5.20 5.67
C LYS A 126 10.58 -6.10 4.76
N ILE A 127 9.26 -6.08 4.94
CA ILE A 127 8.32 -6.85 4.11
C ILE A 127 8.35 -6.33 2.67
N GLY A 128 8.41 -5.00 2.49
CA GLY A 128 8.45 -4.34 1.19
C GLY A 128 9.83 -4.38 0.51
N ALA A 129 10.21 -5.51 -0.09
CA ALA A 129 11.55 -5.68 -0.67
C ALA A 129 11.76 -5.03 -2.05
N PHE A 130 10.73 -4.96 -2.91
CA PHE A 130 10.92 -4.63 -4.33
C PHE A 130 10.77 -3.14 -4.67
N GLY A 131 10.33 -2.29 -3.73
CA GLY A 131 10.22 -0.84 -3.97
C GLY A 131 9.19 -0.45 -5.04
N VAL A 132 8.21 -1.32 -5.31
CA VAL A 132 7.12 -1.07 -6.28
C VAL A 132 5.73 -1.04 -5.66
N GLY A 133 5.57 -1.57 -4.44
CA GLY A 133 4.27 -1.73 -3.77
C GLY A 133 3.49 -0.43 -3.63
N PHE A 134 4.17 0.67 -3.30
CA PHE A 134 3.54 2.00 -3.24
C PHE A 134 2.87 2.37 -4.57
N TYR A 135 3.48 2.07 -5.72
CA TYR A 135 2.93 2.46 -7.02
C TYR A 135 1.63 1.72 -7.38
N SER A 136 1.22 0.72 -6.60
CA SER A 136 -0.12 0.15 -6.71
C SER A 136 -1.24 1.16 -6.44
N VAL A 137 -0.98 2.23 -5.65
CA VAL A 137 -1.97 3.29 -5.39
C VAL A 137 -2.45 3.97 -6.67
N PHE A 138 -1.60 3.96 -7.71
CA PHE A 138 -1.95 4.55 -8.98
C PHE A 138 -3.02 3.77 -9.71
N ASP A 139 -3.46 2.58 -9.28
CA ASP A 139 -4.54 1.80 -9.92
C ASP A 139 -5.90 2.49 -9.85
N ASP A 140 -6.17 3.19 -8.75
CA ASP A 140 -7.43 3.88 -8.48
C ASP A 140 -7.25 5.40 -8.25
N CYS A 141 -6.02 5.92 -8.23
CA CYS A 141 -5.71 7.32 -7.95
C CYS A 141 -4.74 7.92 -9.00
N GLU A 142 -4.94 9.17 -9.43
CA GLU A 142 -3.97 9.88 -10.31
C GLU A 142 -2.98 10.73 -9.51
N GLU A 143 -3.41 11.28 -8.38
CA GLU A 143 -2.65 12.27 -7.60
C GLU A 143 -2.56 11.88 -6.10
N PRO A 144 -1.82 10.80 -5.77
CA PRO A 144 -1.62 10.42 -4.37
C PRO A 144 -1.03 11.54 -3.53
N PHE A 145 -1.58 11.75 -2.35
CA PHE A 145 -1.06 12.67 -1.35
C PHE A 145 -0.67 11.92 -0.08
N ILE A 146 0.47 12.29 0.49
CA ILE A 146 1.02 11.68 1.70
C ILE A 146 1.34 12.78 2.70
N SER A 147 0.96 12.58 3.96
CA SER A 147 1.38 13.39 5.10
C SER A 147 2.02 12.48 6.14
N SER A 148 3.17 12.87 6.67
CA SER A 148 3.87 12.11 7.72
C SER A 148 4.79 13.04 8.52
N GLY A 149 4.54 13.15 9.82
CA GLY A 149 5.30 14.03 10.70
C GLY A 149 5.19 15.50 10.27
N SER A 150 6.33 16.15 10.06
CA SER A 150 6.42 17.55 9.66
C SER A 150 6.47 17.76 8.15
N ALA A 151 6.14 16.76 7.33
CA ALA A 151 6.21 16.88 5.88
C ALA A 151 5.01 16.28 5.16
N ALA A 152 4.75 16.80 3.97
CA ALA A 152 3.77 16.26 3.04
C ALA A 152 4.34 16.17 1.62
N MET A 153 3.83 15.23 0.83
CA MET A 153 4.21 15.03 -0.56
C MET A 153 2.97 14.81 -1.43
N ALA A 154 2.87 15.57 -2.52
CA ALA A 154 1.86 15.39 -3.54
C ALA A 154 2.49 14.82 -4.81
N PHE A 155 1.88 13.80 -5.40
CA PHE A 155 2.17 13.29 -6.72
C PHE A 155 1.22 13.92 -7.75
N TYR A 156 1.72 14.27 -8.93
CA TYR A 156 0.89 14.81 -10.01
C TYR A 156 1.51 14.55 -11.38
N TRP A 157 0.67 14.46 -12.41
CA TRP A 157 1.11 14.19 -13.79
C TRP A 157 1.32 15.48 -14.60
N LYS A 158 2.37 15.49 -15.43
CA LYS A 158 2.53 16.45 -16.53
C LYS A 158 2.78 15.67 -17.81
N GLY A 159 1.73 15.46 -18.61
CA GLY A 159 1.77 14.50 -19.71
C GLY A 159 1.96 13.07 -19.18
N ASN A 160 2.94 12.35 -19.74
CA ASN A 160 3.25 10.96 -19.34
C ASN A 160 4.32 10.86 -18.24
N SER A 161 4.71 12.00 -17.67
CA SER A 161 5.74 12.09 -16.64
C SER A 161 5.11 12.37 -15.28
N LEU A 162 5.44 11.54 -14.30
CA LEU A 162 5.02 11.68 -12.91
C LEU A 162 5.98 12.60 -12.15
N PHE A 163 5.44 13.59 -11.45
CA PHE A 163 6.19 14.54 -10.64
C PHE A 163 5.77 14.44 -9.18
N THR A 164 6.66 14.87 -8.28
CA THR A 164 6.35 15.05 -6.86
C THR A 164 6.63 16.49 -6.44
N ARG A 165 5.86 16.98 -5.47
CA ARG A 165 6.14 18.22 -4.75
C ARG A 165 6.10 17.94 -3.25
N ARG A 166 7.11 18.40 -2.54
CA ARG A 166 7.21 18.28 -1.09
C ARG A 166 6.92 19.62 -0.42
N LEU A 167 6.27 19.57 0.72
CA LEU A 167 5.98 20.70 1.60
C LEU A 167 6.46 20.34 3.01
N GLU A 168 7.23 21.22 3.64
CA GLU A 168 7.46 21.16 5.08
C GLU A 168 6.28 21.85 5.79
N LEU A 169 5.69 21.16 6.75
CA LEU A 169 4.51 21.57 7.49
C LEU A 169 4.92 22.41 8.70
N SER A 170 4.07 23.38 9.03
CA SER A 170 4.19 24.12 10.29
C SER A 170 3.86 23.20 11.48
N GLU A 171 4.27 23.57 12.70
CA GLU A 171 3.93 22.79 13.90
C GLU A 171 2.41 22.61 14.10
N SER A 172 1.60 23.56 13.65
CA SER A 172 0.13 23.46 13.73
C SER A 172 -0.48 22.47 12.73
N ASP A 173 0.22 22.20 11.62
CA ASP A 173 -0.23 21.29 10.57
C ASP A 173 0.47 19.92 10.65
N ALA A 174 1.49 19.79 11.50
CA ALA A 174 2.20 18.55 11.71
C ALA A 174 1.25 17.51 12.32
N TYR A 175 1.16 16.36 11.66
CA TYR A 175 0.29 15.27 12.07
C TYR A 175 1.14 14.07 12.48
N THR A 176 0.81 13.46 13.61
CA THR A 176 1.61 12.37 14.20
C THR A 176 1.59 11.11 13.34
N ASP A 177 0.45 10.84 12.71
CA ASP A 177 0.24 9.62 11.94
C ASP A 177 0.67 9.81 10.49
N THR A 178 1.23 8.76 9.90
CA THR A 178 1.47 8.72 8.46
C THR A 178 0.15 8.42 7.75
N THR A 179 -0.30 9.33 6.91
CA THR A 179 -1.57 9.24 6.19
C THR A 179 -1.39 9.33 4.69
N PHE A 180 -1.91 8.33 3.99
CA PHE A 180 -2.08 8.31 2.54
C PHE A 180 -3.50 8.75 2.21
N VAL A 181 -3.62 9.76 1.35
CA VAL A 181 -4.89 10.31 0.85
C VAL A 181 -4.94 10.04 -0.65
N LEU A 182 -5.87 9.16 -1.04
CA LEU A 182 -6.02 8.65 -2.39
C LEU A 182 -7.39 9.05 -2.93
N ASP A 183 -7.44 10.14 -3.68
CA ASP A 183 -8.66 10.55 -4.38
C ASP A 183 -8.90 9.62 -5.58
N TYR A 184 -10.10 9.04 -5.66
CA TYR A 184 -10.46 8.10 -6.72
C TYR A 184 -10.47 8.82 -8.07
N ARG A 185 -9.93 8.19 -9.12
CA ARG A 185 -9.91 8.78 -10.48
C ARG A 185 -11.31 9.07 -11.02
N ASN A 186 -12.30 8.29 -10.58
CA ASN A 186 -13.68 8.40 -11.02
C ASN A 186 -14.64 8.43 -9.82
N ASN A 187 -15.72 9.21 -9.96
CA ASN A 187 -16.79 9.31 -8.96
C ASN A 187 -17.86 8.22 -9.14
N SER A 188 -17.53 7.12 -9.83
CA SER A 188 -18.46 6.02 -10.15
C SER A 188 -18.14 4.73 -9.40
N SER A 189 -17.00 4.66 -8.72
CA SER A 189 -16.59 3.46 -7.99
C SER A 189 -17.55 3.21 -6.82
N PRO A 190 -18.21 2.05 -6.75
CA PRO A 190 -19.14 1.76 -5.66
C PRO A 190 -18.40 1.48 -4.36
N VAL A 191 -19.10 1.57 -3.24
CA VAL A 191 -18.60 1.05 -1.95
C VAL A 191 -18.33 -0.45 -2.10
N PRO A 192 -17.15 -0.95 -1.65
CA PRO A 192 -16.79 -2.35 -1.81
C PRO A 192 -17.67 -3.29 -0.98
N SER A 193 -17.64 -4.59 -1.31
CA SER A 193 -18.22 -5.63 -0.45
C SER A 193 -17.54 -5.60 0.92
N LEU A 194 -18.27 -5.10 1.92
CA LEU A 194 -17.75 -4.90 3.27
C LEU A 194 -17.36 -6.23 3.94
N LEU A 195 -18.09 -7.31 3.64
CA LEU A 195 -17.77 -8.64 4.15
C LEU A 195 -16.46 -9.18 3.57
N GLU A 196 -16.26 -9.05 2.25
CA GLU A 196 -14.99 -9.48 1.62
C GLU A 196 -13.82 -8.66 2.14
N LEU A 197 -14.02 -7.35 2.30
CA LEU A 197 -13.01 -6.45 2.84
C LEU A 197 -12.69 -6.78 4.31
N ALA A 198 -13.70 -7.01 5.15
CA ALA A 198 -13.50 -7.39 6.54
C ALA A 198 -12.71 -8.70 6.68
N LYS A 199 -13.03 -9.72 5.85
CA LYS A 199 -12.28 -10.98 5.78
C LYS A 199 -10.82 -10.75 5.38
N PHE A 200 -10.58 -9.90 4.39
CA PHE A 200 -9.23 -9.55 3.96
C PHE A 200 -8.44 -8.85 5.08
N LEU A 201 -9.03 -7.87 5.76
CA LEU A 201 -8.37 -7.14 6.85
C LEU A 201 -8.06 -8.06 8.04
N ALA A 202 -9.02 -8.91 8.43
CA ALA A 202 -8.83 -9.90 9.49
C ALA A 202 -7.70 -10.87 9.17
N THR A 203 -7.64 -11.36 7.93
CA THR A 203 -6.56 -12.26 7.47
C THR A 203 -5.23 -11.53 7.38
N SER A 204 -5.22 -10.25 7.01
CA SER A 204 -3.98 -9.47 6.92
C SER A 204 -3.38 -9.25 8.32
N LEU A 205 -4.22 -8.94 9.31
CA LEU A 205 -3.79 -8.71 10.70
C LEU A 205 -3.07 -9.92 11.32
N THR A 206 -3.38 -11.16 10.90
CA THR A 206 -2.72 -12.35 11.45
C THR A 206 -1.24 -12.45 11.08
N PHE A 207 -0.82 -11.88 9.94
CA PHE A 207 0.53 -12.08 9.39
C PHE A 207 1.46 -10.88 9.53
N VAL A 208 0.95 -9.71 9.95
CA VAL A 208 1.73 -8.48 10.05
C VAL A 208 1.93 -8.06 11.50
N GLY A 209 2.99 -7.31 11.79
CA GLY A 209 3.31 -6.81 13.14
C GLY A 209 2.39 -5.71 13.68
N LEU A 210 1.12 -5.67 13.28
CA LEU A 210 0.11 -4.72 13.78
C LEU A 210 -0.71 -5.31 14.92
N GLU A 211 -1.28 -4.45 15.77
CA GLU A 211 -2.22 -4.81 16.85
C GLU A 211 -3.66 -4.48 16.46
N ASN A 212 -3.91 -3.38 15.75
CA ASN A 212 -5.25 -2.91 15.42
C ASN A 212 -5.43 -2.56 13.94
N ILE A 213 -6.60 -2.91 13.40
CA ILE A 213 -7.08 -2.41 12.11
C ILE A 213 -8.51 -1.93 12.26
N ASP A 214 -8.75 -0.66 11.94
CA ASP A 214 -10.08 -0.05 11.93
C ASP A 214 -10.55 0.18 10.48
N LEU A 215 -11.83 -0.10 10.21
CA LEU A 215 -12.50 0.23 8.95
C LEU A 215 -13.61 1.25 9.18
N TRP A 216 -13.55 2.35 8.42
CA TRP A 216 -14.52 3.42 8.44
C TRP A 216 -15.11 3.66 7.06
N VAL A 217 -16.39 3.99 7.04
CA VAL A 217 -17.05 4.65 5.90
C VAL A 217 -17.61 5.95 6.43
N ASP A 218 -17.17 7.07 5.87
CA ASP A 218 -17.44 8.43 6.35
C ASP A 218 -17.16 8.57 7.85
N ASN A 219 -18.21 8.68 8.67
CA ASN A 219 -18.13 8.82 10.13
C ASN A 219 -18.58 7.57 10.89
N TRP A 220 -18.85 6.46 10.18
CA TRP A 220 -19.26 5.20 10.78
C TRP A 220 -18.07 4.25 10.89
N LYS A 221 -17.71 3.87 12.14
CA LYS A 221 -16.76 2.80 12.40
C LYS A 221 -17.44 1.46 12.16
N LEU A 222 -17.14 0.84 11.03
CA LEU A 222 -17.81 -0.39 10.63
C LEU A 222 -17.17 -1.62 11.27
N LEU A 223 -15.83 -1.63 11.36
CA LEU A 223 -15.07 -2.76 11.91
C LEU A 223 -13.92 -2.25 12.77
N GLU A 224 -13.70 -2.93 13.89
CA GLU A 224 -12.52 -2.83 14.73
C GLU A 224 -11.96 -4.24 14.93
N LEU A 225 -10.73 -4.45 14.52
CA LEU A 225 -9.98 -5.69 14.75
C LEU A 225 -8.88 -5.41 15.77
N THR A 226 -8.79 -6.26 16.77
CA THR A 226 -7.74 -6.20 17.80
C THR A 226 -7.05 -7.56 17.90
N LYS A 227 -5.75 -7.59 17.63
CA LYS A 227 -4.91 -8.77 17.78
C LYS A 227 -4.15 -8.70 19.09
N LYS A 228 -4.17 -9.80 19.83
CA LYS A 228 -3.36 -10.05 21.01
C LYS A 228 -2.46 -11.25 20.74
N VAL A 229 -1.17 -11.12 21.01
CA VAL A 229 -0.19 -12.17 20.79
C VAL A 229 0.38 -12.59 22.14
N ALA A 230 0.34 -13.90 22.43
CA ALA A 230 0.98 -14.47 23.61
C ALA A 230 2.51 -14.53 23.41
N PRO A 231 3.31 -14.51 24.50
CA PRO A 231 4.77 -14.65 24.40
C PRO A 231 5.18 -15.90 23.62
N SER A 232 6.26 -15.78 22.84
CA SER A 232 6.78 -16.88 22.02
C SER A 232 7.35 -18.01 22.87
N GLU A 233 6.91 -19.23 22.63
CA GLU A 233 7.44 -20.43 23.27
C GLU A 233 8.36 -21.20 22.32
N LYS A 234 9.54 -21.61 22.79
CA LYS A 234 10.44 -22.46 21.99
C LYS A 234 9.86 -23.86 21.87
N VAL A 235 9.72 -24.35 20.65
CA VAL A 235 9.29 -25.71 20.36
C VAL A 235 10.53 -26.56 20.15
N THR A 236 10.57 -27.72 20.81
CA THR A 236 11.64 -28.69 20.61
C THR A 236 11.45 -29.37 19.26
N ILE A 237 12.45 -29.30 18.38
CA ILE A 237 12.43 -29.99 17.10
C ILE A 237 12.68 -31.49 17.36
N PRO A 238 11.78 -32.40 16.95
CA PRO A 238 11.99 -33.84 17.08
C PRO A 238 13.27 -34.28 16.33
N ARG A 239 13.96 -35.29 16.86
CA ARG A 239 15.26 -35.74 16.32
C ARG A 239 15.17 -36.42 14.96
N ASP A 240 13.98 -36.89 14.60
CA ASP A 240 13.63 -37.56 13.35
C ASP A 240 13.26 -36.57 12.22
N VAL A 241 13.17 -35.27 12.51
CA VAL A 241 12.97 -34.23 11.50
C VAL A 241 14.29 -33.84 10.88
N GLU A 242 14.43 -34.04 9.56
CA GLU A 242 15.55 -33.49 8.80
C GLU A 242 15.45 -31.97 8.79
N THR A 243 16.47 -31.30 9.32
CA THR A 243 16.47 -29.84 9.51
C THR A 243 17.25 -29.11 8.43
N LYS A 244 17.96 -29.85 7.55
CA LYS A 244 18.70 -29.29 6.43
C LYS A 244 17.97 -29.49 5.13
N THR A 245 18.12 -28.53 4.20
CA THR A 245 17.66 -28.73 2.82
C THR A 245 18.50 -29.81 2.13
N THR A 246 17.95 -30.42 1.07
CA THR A 246 18.60 -31.50 0.31
C THR A 246 20.00 -31.13 -0.19
N GLU A 247 20.22 -29.86 -0.52
CA GLU A 247 21.52 -29.33 -0.98
C GLU A 247 22.37 -28.73 0.15
N GLY A 248 21.88 -28.76 1.39
CA GLY A 248 22.60 -28.23 2.56
C GLY A 248 22.69 -26.70 2.65
N LEU A 249 21.95 -25.97 1.81
CA LEU A 249 21.97 -24.51 1.72
C LEU A 249 21.33 -23.81 2.93
N MET A 250 20.33 -24.43 3.56
CA MET A 250 19.64 -23.87 4.72
C MET A 250 19.49 -24.92 5.81
N LYS A 251 19.48 -24.46 7.07
CA LYS A 251 19.24 -25.28 8.25
C LYS A 251 18.25 -24.60 9.19
N VAL A 252 17.20 -25.31 9.59
CA VAL A 252 16.31 -24.87 10.68
C VAL A 252 17.10 -24.86 11.99
N THR A 253 17.26 -23.68 12.58
CA THR A 253 18.02 -23.49 13.84
C THR A 253 17.13 -23.55 15.07
N SER A 254 15.89 -23.09 14.95
CA SER A 254 14.91 -23.07 16.03
C SER A 254 13.50 -22.98 15.46
N VAL A 255 12.52 -23.44 16.24
CA VAL A 255 11.10 -23.25 15.97
C VAL A 255 10.50 -22.58 17.20
N THR A 256 9.73 -21.52 16.99
CA THR A 256 8.93 -20.87 18.03
C THR A 256 7.46 -21.02 17.69
N ARG A 257 6.64 -21.10 18.73
CA ARG A 257 5.18 -21.07 18.62
C ARG A 257 4.68 -19.83 19.33
N GLU A 258 3.83 -19.09 18.64
CA GLU A 258 3.08 -17.97 19.18
C GLU A 258 1.60 -18.24 19.00
N VAL A 259 0.80 -17.89 20.00
CA VAL A 259 -0.66 -17.96 19.91
C VAL A 259 -1.17 -16.53 19.75
N ALA A 260 -1.83 -16.28 18.63
CA ALA A 260 -2.50 -15.02 18.37
C ALA A 260 -4.02 -15.20 18.47
N GLN A 261 -4.68 -14.24 19.12
CA GLN A 261 -6.13 -14.11 19.17
C GLN A 261 -6.51 -12.81 18.47
N VAL A 262 -7.50 -12.86 17.59
CA VAL A 262 -8.08 -11.67 16.94
C VAL A 262 -9.51 -11.50 17.44
N ASP A 263 -9.74 -10.43 18.17
CA ASP A 263 -11.07 -9.97 18.59
C ASP A 263 -11.61 -9.02 17.52
N ALA A 264 -12.90 -9.14 17.17
CA ALA A 264 -13.55 -8.29 16.19
C ALA A 264 -14.83 -7.68 16.78
N ALA A 265 -15.00 -6.37 16.62
CA ALA A 265 -16.26 -5.67 16.84
C ALA A 265 -16.71 -5.06 15.52
N TRP A 266 -17.95 -5.31 15.10
CA TRP A 266 -18.45 -4.82 13.82
C TRP A 266 -19.92 -4.40 13.87
N MET A 267 -20.30 -3.53 12.94
CA MET A 267 -21.69 -3.18 12.70
C MET A 267 -22.37 -4.27 11.85
N LYS A 268 -23.63 -4.62 12.17
CA LYS A 268 -24.42 -5.63 11.44
C LYS A 268 -24.55 -5.40 9.93
N ILE A 269 -24.27 -4.19 9.46
CA ILE A 269 -24.31 -3.86 8.03
C ILE A 269 -23.20 -4.53 7.19
N ILE A 270 -22.20 -5.12 7.85
CA ILE A 270 -21.15 -5.91 7.19
C ILE A 270 -21.66 -7.31 6.79
N GLU A 271 -22.74 -7.81 7.41
CA GLU A 271 -23.29 -9.16 7.20
C GLU A 271 -24.06 -9.33 5.89
#